data_AF-A0A7X2TFV2-F1
#
_entry.id   AF-A0A7X2TFV2-F1
#
_cell.length_a   1.000
_cell.length_b   1.000
_cell.length_c   1.000
_cell.angle_alpha   90.00
_cell.angle_beta   90.00
_cell.angle_gamma   90.00
#
_symmetry.space_group_name_H-M   'P 1'
#
loop_
_entity.id
_entity.type
_entity.pdbx_description
1 polymer ?
#
loop_
_entity_poly.entity_id
_entity_poly.type
_entity_poly.pdbx_seq_one_letter_code
_entity_poly.pdbx_strand_id
1 'polypeptide(L)'
;MLMVHLIFATKYRKALLFGTFRTDVKQYMFDACIEHHWYIRRMETDKDHIHILLQYNPMDSITGIVSVFKQYSTYQAWKNHGHMLKKHYWKEKMLWSDGYFAASIGQVSQETIEHYIENQG
;
A
#
# COMPACT_ATOMS: atom_id res chain seq x y z
N MET A 1 8.55 8.60 -13.74
CA MET A 1 7.94 7.78 -12.66
C MET A 1 6.53 8.29 -12.42
N LEU A 2 5.58 7.40 -12.15
CA LEU A 2 4.19 7.76 -11.86
C LEU A 2 3.95 7.80 -10.34
N MET A 3 2.87 8.47 -9.93
CA MET A 3 2.43 8.51 -8.54
C MET A 3 1.05 7.91 -8.39
N VAL A 4 0.86 7.15 -7.31
CA VAL A 4 -0.42 6.52 -6.95
C VAL A 4 -0.65 6.64 -5.45
N HIS A 5 -1.89 6.94 -5.07
CA HIS A 5 -2.37 6.80 -3.70
C HIS A 5 -3.05 5.45 -3.53
N LEU A 6 -2.47 4.61 -2.69
CA LEU A 6 -2.97 3.27 -2.35
C LEU A 6 -3.56 3.27 -0.94
N ILE A 7 -4.63 2.49 -0.75
CA ILE A 7 -5.17 2.18 0.58
C ILE A 7 -5.38 0.67 0.74
N PHE A 8 -4.85 0.12 1.82
CA PHE A 8 -5.08 -1.28 2.24
C PHE A 8 -5.78 -1.30 3.59
N ALA A 9 -6.81 -2.12 3.72
CA ALA A 9 -7.47 -2.37 4.99
C ALA A 9 -7.06 -3.75 5.52
N THR A 10 -6.93 -3.88 6.83
CA THR A 10 -6.78 -5.19 7.49
C THR A 10 -8.00 -6.05 7.20
N LYS A 11 -7.84 -7.38 7.15
CA LYS A 11 -9.00 -8.27 6.93
C LYS A 11 -10.00 -8.08 8.06
N TYR A 12 -11.27 -7.98 7.68
CA TYR A 12 -12.39 -7.72 8.56
C TYR A 12 -12.29 -6.38 9.32
N ARG A 13 -11.50 -5.41 8.81
CA ARG A 13 -11.35 -4.07 9.39
C ARG A 13 -10.94 -4.12 10.87
N LYS A 14 -10.11 -5.10 11.23
CA LYS A 14 -9.65 -5.26 12.62
C LYS A 14 -8.69 -4.12 12.97
N ALA A 15 -8.96 -3.46 14.08
CA ALA A 15 -8.12 -2.38 14.61
C ALA A 15 -6.79 -2.90 15.18
N LEU A 16 -5.88 -3.37 14.31
CA LEU A 16 -4.61 -4.01 14.69
C LEU A 16 -3.40 -3.09 14.54
N LEU A 17 -3.50 -2.02 13.74
CA LEU A 17 -2.38 -1.13 13.41
C LEU A 17 -2.13 -0.12 14.54
N PHE A 18 -1.67 -0.61 15.69
CA PHE A 18 -1.30 0.20 16.85
C PHE A 18 0.08 -0.20 17.42
N GLY A 19 0.63 0.67 18.27
CA GLY A 19 1.87 0.41 19.00
C GLY A 19 3.06 0.05 18.09
N THR A 20 3.81 -0.97 18.50
CA THR A 20 4.96 -1.49 17.75
C THR A 20 4.55 -2.13 16.42
N PHE A 21 3.43 -2.85 16.40
CA PHE A 21 2.94 -3.51 15.18
C PHE A 21 2.71 -2.52 14.03
N ARG A 22 2.14 -1.35 14.32
CA ARG A 22 1.98 -0.26 13.34
C ARG A 22 3.31 0.18 12.75
N THR A 23 4.31 0.37 13.61
CA THR A 23 5.65 0.85 13.21
C THR A 23 6.33 -0.18 12.32
N ASP A 24 6.25 -1.45 12.71
CA ASP A 24 6.83 -2.56 11.95
C ASP A 24 6.13 -2.76 10.61
N VAL A 25 4.80 -2.67 10.55
CA VAL A 25 4.05 -2.73 9.28
C VAL A 25 4.48 -1.61 8.34
N LYS A 26 4.65 -0.38 8.85
CA LYS A 26 5.20 0.73 8.05
C LYS A 26 6.62 0.38 7.55
N GLN A 27 7.48 -0.18 8.40
CA GLN A 27 8.82 -0.59 7.99
C GLN A 27 8.78 -1.66 6.88
N TYR A 28 7.93 -2.67 6.99
CA TYR A 28 7.79 -3.71 5.96
C TYR A 28 7.37 -3.15 4.59
N MET A 29 6.58 -2.06 4.56
CA MET A 29 6.23 -1.39 3.32
C MET A 29 7.45 -0.68 2.69
N PHE A 30 8.31 -0.06 3.50
CA PHE A 30 9.57 0.50 3.01
C PHE A 30 10.51 -0.59 2.50
N ASP A 31 10.64 -1.69 3.24
CA ASP A 31 11.51 -2.81 2.87
C ASP A 31 11.08 -3.43 1.53
N ALA A 32 9.75 -3.58 1.33
CA ALA A 32 9.18 -4.08 0.08
C ALA A 32 9.43 -3.16 -1.12
N CYS A 33 9.90 -1.93 -0.93
CA CYS A 33 10.25 -1.03 -2.03
C CYS A 33 11.69 -1.20 -2.52
N ILE A 34 12.59 -1.76 -1.70
CA ILE A 34 14.05 -1.73 -1.91
C ILE A 34 14.45 -2.39 -3.23
N GLU A 35 13.90 -3.57 -3.52
CA GLU A 35 14.25 -4.36 -4.70
C GLU A 35 13.56 -3.87 -5.99
N HIS A 36 12.56 -3.00 -5.87
CA HIS A 36 11.71 -2.59 -6.99
C HIS A 36 11.92 -1.13 -7.44
N HIS A 37 12.85 -0.40 -6.81
CA HIS A 37 13.07 1.04 -7.06
C HIS A 37 11.78 1.87 -6.92
N TRP A 38 10.93 1.51 -5.96
CA TRP A 38 9.76 2.29 -5.58
C TRP A 38 10.11 3.25 -4.44
N TYR A 39 9.39 4.36 -4.37
CA TYR A 39 9.63 5.38 -3.35
C TYR A 39 8.33 5.77 -2.67
N ILE A 40 8.19 5.40 -1.40
CA ILE A 40 7.09 5.88 -0.55
C ILE A 40 7.34 7.36 -0.23
N ARG A 41 6.52 8.25 -0.78
CA ARG A 41 6.60 9.69 -0.56
C ARG A 41 5.91 10.11 0.74
N ARG A 42 4.79 9.46 1.08
CA ARG A 42 4.07 9.61 2.35
C ARG A 42 3.41 8.29 2.70
N MET A 43 3.32 7.99 4.00
CA MET A 43 2.62 6.80 4.48
C MET A 43 2.04 7.02 5.87
N GLU A 44 0.74 6.87 5.97
CA GLU A 44 0.02 7.00 7.23
C GLU A 44 -0.90 5.81 7.49
N THR A 45 -1.14 5.54 8.76
CA THR A 45 -1.97 4.42 9.21
C THR A 45 -3.02 4.96 10.15
N ASP A 46 -4.26 4.53 9.96
CA ASP A 46 -5.27 4.55 11.03
C ASP A 46 -5.23 3.19 11.78
N LYS A 47 -6.25 2.89 12.59
CA LYS A 47 -6.36 1.66 13.39
C LYS A 47 -6.41 0.39 12.55
N ASP A 48 -7.05 0.44 11.38
CA ASP A 48 -7.39 -0.74 10.59
C ASP A 48 -7.01 -0.64 9.11
N HIS A 49 -6.42 0.47 8.66
CA HIS A 49 -6.00 0.66 7.27
C HIS A 49 -4.77 1.56 7.15
N ILE A 50 -4.07 1.44 6.02
CA ILE A 50 -2.86 2.18 5.67
C ILE A 50 -3.04 2.92 4.35
N HIS A 51 -2.61 4.18 4.32
CA HIS A 51 -2.52 5.05 3.16
C HIS A 51 -1.06 5.14 2.73
N ILE A 52 -0.79 4.93 1.43
CA ILE A 52 0.56 5.02 0.86
C ILE A 52 0.50 5.91 -0.38
N LEU A 53 1.26 6.99 -0.38
CA LEU A 53 1.57 7.76 -1.59
C LEU A 53 2.88 7.20 -2.15
N LEU A 54 2.77 6.44 -3.23
CA LEU A 54 3.88 5.73 -3.85
C LEU A 54 4.27 6.39 -5.16
N GLN A 55 5.58 6.54 -5.37
CA GLN A 55 6.15 6.78 -6.69
C GLN A 55 6.77 5.48 -7.22
N TYR A 56 6.41 5.09 -8.45
CA TYR A 56 6.76 3.78 -9.02
C TYR A 56 7.14 3.86 -10.51
N ASN A 57 7.71 2.77 -11.03
CA ASN A 57 8.07 2.65 -12.44
C ASN A 57 6.80 2.40 -13.27
N PRO A 58 6.55 3.15 -14.37
CA PRO A 58 5.37 2.94 -15.22
C PRO A 58 5.21 1.52 -15.78
N MET A 59 6.30 0.74 -15.86
CA MET A 59 6.27 -0.66 -16.31
C MET A 59 5.66 -1.61 -15.27
N ASP A 60 5.61 -1.20 -14.00
CA ASP A 60 5.01 -2.00 -12.93
C ASP A 60 3.50 -1.77 -12.87
N SER A 61 2.75 -2.88 -12.87
CA SER A 61 1.30 -2.82 -12.67
C SER A 61 0.94 -2.50 -11.21
N ILE A 62 -0.12 -1.71 -11.01
CA ILE A 62 -0.65 -1.42 -9.66
C ILE A 62 -1.03 -2.71 -8.93
N THR A 63 -1.65 -3.67 -9.63
CA THR A 63 -1.99 -4.98 -9.06
C THR A 63 -0.76 -5.74 -8.59
N GLY A 64 0.34 -5.71 -9.35
CA GLY A 64 1.62 -6.30 -8.98
C GLY A 64 2.23 -5.66 -7.74
N ILE A 65 2.27 -4.32 -7.70
CA ILE A 65 2.76 -3.55 -6.54
C ILE A 65 1.97 -3.90 -5.28
N VAL A 66 0.64 -3.88 -5.36
CA VAL A 66 -0.25 -4.20 -4.24
C VAL A 66 -0.06 -5.63 -3.77
N SER A 67 0.15 -6.57 -4.71
CA SER A 67 0.45 -7.96 -4.40
C SER A 67 1.75 -8.08 -3.59
N VAL A 68 2.83 -7.43 -4.04
CA VAL A 68 4.12 -7.42 -3.33
C VAL A 68 3.98 -6.84 -1.92
N PHE A 69 3.39 -5.64 -1.79
CA PHE A 69 3.17 -4.99 -0.49
C PHE A 69 2.38 -5.87 0.46
N LYS A 70 1.24 -6.41 0.02
CA LYS A 70 0.39 -7.25 0.87
C LYS A 70 1.08 -8.56 1.26
N GLN A 71 1.72 -9.25 0.32
CA GLN A 71 2.35 -10.54 0.59
C GLN A 71 3.57 -10.39 1.50
N TYR A 72 4.48 -9.47 1.17
CA TYR A 72 5.69 -9.23 1.96
C TYR A 72 5.35 -8.81 3.39
N SER A 73 4.48 -7.81 3.55
CA SER A 73 4.08 -7.34 4.89
C SER A 73 3.30 -8.39 5.68
N THR A 74 2.45 -9.21 5.04
CA THR A 74 1.78 -10.32 5.72
C THR A 74 2.79 -11.35 6.21
N TYR A 75 3.76 -11.74 5.38
CA TYR A 75 4.80 -12.68 5.75
C TYR A 75 5.62 -12.18 6.96
N GLN A 76 6.13 -10.96 6.90
CA GLN A 76 6.93 -10.38 8.00
C GLN A 76 6.10 -10.20 9.27
N ALA A 77 4.85 -9.74 9.15
CA ALA A 77 3.94 -9.62 10.28
C ALA A 77 3.71 -10.97 10.97
N TRP A 78 3.47 -12.04 10.22
CA TRP A 78 3.29 -13.37 10.81
C TRP A 78 4.58 -13.96 11.39
N LYS A 79 5.73 -13.65 10.80
CA LYS A 79 7.05 -14.05 11.30
C LYS A 79 7.34 -13.40 12.65
N ASN A 80 7.11 -12.09 12.78
CA ASN A 80 7.54 -11.30 13.94
C ASN A 80 6.44 -11.14 15.01
N HIS A 81 5.16 -11.20 14.62
CA HIS A 81 3.99 -10.93 15.49
C HIS A 81 2.98 -12.08 15.52
N GLY A 82 3.38 -13.28 15.14
CA GLY A 82 2.48 -14.43 15.01
C GLY A 82 1.69 -14.76 16.28
N HIS A 83 2.26 -14.58 17.48
CA HIS A 83 1.53 -14.82 18.74
C HIS A 83 0.32 -13.89 18.92
N MET A 84 0.46 -12.62 18.53
CA MET A 84 -0.62 -11.63 18.56
C MET A 84 -1.65 -11.93 17.45
N LEU A 85 -1.19 -12.17 16.22
CA LEU A 85 -2.06 -12.36 15.06
C LEU A 85 -2.93 -13.63 15.15
N LYS A 86 -2.43 -14.71 15.77
CA LYS A 86 -3.22 -15.93 16.03
C LYS A 86 -4.47 -15.68 16.88
N LYS A 87 -4.46 -14.65 17.73
CA LYS A 87 -5.63 -14.27 18.55
C LYS A 87 -6.75 -13.64 17.70
N HIS A 88 -6.41 -13.15 16.51
CA HIS A 88 -7.34 -12.48 15.60
C HIS A 88 -7.68 -13.30 14.37
N TYR A 89 -6.76 -14.17 13.92
CA TYR A 89 -6.85 -14.93 12.66
C TYR A 89 -6.53 -16.41 12.93
N TRP A 90 -7.59 -17.21 13.04
CA TRP A 90 -7.57 -18.59 13.52
C TRP A 90 -7.25 -19.68 12.48
N LYS A 91 -7.44 -19.40 11.19
CA LYS A 91 -7.41 -20.41 10.11
C LYS A 91 -6.30 -20.16 9.11
N GLU A 92 -6.12 -18.91 8.71
CA GLU A 92 -5.21 -18.53 7.64
C GLU A 92 -4.26 -17.42 8.09
N LYS A 93 -3.04 -17.46 7.54
CA LYS A 93 -2.05 -16.39 7.72
C LYS A 93 -2.38 -15.22 6.81
N MET A 94 -3.29 -14.40 7.26
CA MET A 94 -3.75 -13.20 6.55
C MET A 94 -3.41 -11.94 7.36
N LEU A 95 -3.37 -10.79 6.69
CA LEU A 95 -3.32 -9.49 7.35
C LEU A 95 -4.29 -8.50 6.70
N TRP A 96 -4.29 -8.44 5.36
CA TRP A 96 -5.06 -7.48 4.59
C TRP A 96 -6.36 -8.07 4.02
N SER A 97 -7.33 -7.20 3.72
CA SER A 97 -8.50 -7.52 2.90
C SER A 97 -8.08 -7.83 1.46
N ASP A 98 -8.94 -8.51 0.70
CA ASP A 98 -8.61 -8.88 -0.67
C ASP A 98 -8.57 -7.64 -1.58
N GLY A 99 -9.53 -6.73 -1.40
CA GLY A 99 -9.58 -5.44 -2.10
C GLY A 99 -8.52 -4.42 -1.67
N TYR A 100 -8.37 -3.38 -2.48
CA TYR A 100 -7.55 -2.20 -2.24
C TYR A 100 -8.17 -1.00 -2.99
N PHE A 101 -7.79 0.21 -2.58
CA PHE A 101 -8.07 1.42 -3.34
C PHE A 101 -6.79 1.89 -4.04
N ALA A 102 -6.94 2.43 -5.24
CA ALA A 102 -5.87 3.08 -5.98
C ALA A 102 -6.41 4.30 -6.73
N ALA A 103 -5.75 5.44 -6.57
CA ALA A 103 -6.01 6.65 -7.35
C ALA A 103 -4.69 7.23 -7.87
N SER A 104 -4.64 7.57 -9.16
CA SER A 104 -3.52 8.32 -9.72
C SER A 104 -3.47 9.73 -9.13
N ILE A 105 -2.27 10.28 -9.00
CA ILE A 105 -2.08 11.68 -8.61
C ILE A 105 -1.58 12.43 -9.85
N GLY A 106 -2.48 13.20 -10.47
CA GLY A 106 -2.11 14.10 -11.57
C GLY A 106 -1.30 15.29 -11.04
N GLN A 107 -0.13 15.55 -11.64
CA GLN A 107 0.58 16.83 -11.42
C GLN A 107 -0.03 17.97 -12.23
N VAL A 108 -0.77 17.62 -13.28
CA VAL A 108 -1.45 18.52 -14.20
C VAL A 108 -2.93 18.12 -14.18
N SER A 109 -3.83 19.10 -14.16
CA SER A 109 -5.27 18.83 -14.12
C SER A 109 -5.73 18.22 -15.44
N GLN A 110 -6.84 17.46 -15.39
CA GLN A 110 -7.42 16.87 -16.59
C GLN A 110 -7.76 17.96 -17.61
N GLU A 111 -8.35 19.07 -17.15
CA GLU A 111 -8.73 20.21 -17.98
C GLU A 111 -7.51 20.82 -18.69
N THR A 112 -6.36 20.89 -18.00
CA THR A 112 -5.12 21.41 -18.59
C THR A 112 -4.61 20.49 -19.69
N ILE A 113 -4.71 19.16 -19.50
CA ILE A 113 -4.32 18.17 -20.52
C ILE A 113 -5.26 18.25 -21.74
N GLU A 114 -6.57 18.34 -21.52
CA GLU A 114 -7.58 18.46 -22.57
C GLU A 114 -7.35 19.72 -23.41
N HIS A 115 -7.18 20.88 -22.76
CA HIS A 115 -6.88 22.13 -23.46
C HIS A 115 -5.57 22.03 -24.26
N TYR A 116 -4.53 21.39 -23.72
CA TYR A 116 -3.27 21.19 -24.47
C TYR A 116 -3.49 20.36 -25.75
N ILE A 117 -4.27 19.28 -25.67
CA ILE A 117 -4.59 18.42 -26.82
C ILE A 117 -5.36 19.20 -27.89
N GLU A 118 -6.35 20.01 -27.49
CA GLU A 118 -7.17 20.80 -28.43
C GLU A 118 -6.37 21.89 -29.17
N ASN A 119 -5.33 22.43 -28.55
CA ASN A 119 -4.56 23.57 -29.08
C ASN A 119 -3.18 23.19 -29.65
N GLN A 120 -2.80 21.92 -29.60
CA GLN A 120 -1.56 21.39 -30.18
C GLN A 120 -1.80 20.26 -31.19
N GLY A 121 -3.07 19.91 -31.43
CA GLY A 121 -3.51 19.05 -32.54
C GLY A 121 -3.67 19.80 -33.85
#